data_AF-A0A158FVK6-F1
#
_entry.id   AF-A0A158FVK6-F1
#
_cell.length_a   1.000
_cell.length_b   1.000
_cell.length_c   1.000
_cell.angle_alpha   90.00
_cell.angle_beta   90.00
_cell.angle_gamma   90.00
#
_symmetry.space_group_name_H-M   'P 1'
#
loop_
_entity.id
_entity.type
_entity.pdbx_description
1 polymer ?
#
loop_
_entity_poly.entity_id
_entity_poly.type
_entity_poly.pdbx_seq_one_letter_code
_entity_poly.pdbx_strand_id
1 'polypeptide(L)'
;MTPLENARPRIWAIGISKLRDLYRDISADYDPLADLRIVARGFEDALQEIESAGVDRPDVIVAAGSNGSYLKARTGLPVVLVTPTGFDVMHALARARREAQAVALVTHGETPSELKRFFAAFGVSVETSSYLAAQDAEACVLDLRDRGVEAIVGPGLVTELAEKAGLKSVFLYSRASVQAAFDTALEVARATLAATMRRRRLDQVLQNLRDGVLALNADGRIEALSGKMAEMLRAAPSEVVGRSLAELAPEVAAAVPQEAGETLETVRGTSYVIHRSALGEGRAAGAIVTFQESVALQRMDRSVRSRQRAPQLVARYVVGDMLGECDTIDQVRRRMLRYARSDATVLIRGESGTGKELAAQGIHNASARREFAFVALNCGAFPDTLLESELFGYEEGAFTGARRGGKAGLIETAHRGTLFLDEIGEMPLSLQSRLLRVLQEREVVRLGSTEPMQVDVRVIAATHRALTERVESGEFRADLYYRLNILNLALPPLRERASDIPMLAAHLLKLARRMSNASAAHTLLEPVLPMLAAYSWPGNVRELQNVIERIAVELEDASNAAVTPSLLRAIAPELTTNAADLTLKQRAQKSQADEIRAALEAFDGDRDKTCTALGISKTTLWRKLNAVR
;
A
#
# COMPACT_ATOMS: atom_id res chain seq x y z
N MET A 1 -9.10 -6.26 0.34
CA MET A 1 -9.75 -5.17 1.11
C MET A 1 -9.90 -5.68 2.53
N THR A 2 -9.27 -5.02 3.50
CA THR A 2 -9.29 -5.46 4.91
C THR A 2 -10.61 -5.06 5.58
N PRO A 3 -11.06 -5.77 6.64
CA PRO A 3 -12.35 -5.51 7.32
C PRO A 3 -12.53 -4.08 7.87
N LEU A 4 -11.44 -3.31 7.95
CA LEU A 4 -11.41 -1.94 8.47
C LEU A 4 -11.75 -0.87 7.42
N GLU A 5 -11.74 -1.17 6.11
CA GLU A 5 -12.14 -0.20 5.07
C GLU A 5 -13.66 0.06 5.04
N ASN A 6 -14.46 -0.71 5.79
CA ASN A 6 -15.91 -0.58 5.92
C ASN A 6 -16.38 -0.01 7.28
N ALA A 7 -15.49 0.59 8.09
CA ALA A 7 -15.90 1.16 9.37
C ALA A 7 -16.82 2.37 9.15
N ARG A 8 -18.08 2.26 9.59
CA ARG A 8 -19.08 3.32 9.45
C ARG A 8 -18.79 4.43 10.47
N PRO A 9 -18.91 5.72 10.08
CA PRO A 9 -18.70 6.82 11.02
C PRO A 9 -19.71 6.75 12.17
N ARG A 10 -19.26 6.98 13.40
CA ARG A 10 -20.12 7.01 14.59
C ARG A 10 -20.53 8.43 14.91
N ILE A 11 -21.82 8.71 14.81
CA ILE A 11 -22.38 10.03 15.10
C ILE A 11 -23.28 9.92 16.33
N TRP A 12 -23.03 10.74 17.34
CA TRP A 12 -23.92 10.83 18.49
C TRP A 12 -24.71 12.14 18.44
N ALA A 13 -26.02 12.03 18.31
CA ALA A 13 -26.93 13.17 18.32
C ALA A 13 -27.45 13.38 19.74
N ILE A 14 -27.00 14.47 20.39
CA ILE A 14 -27.25 14.74 21.80
C ILE A 14 -28.27 15.86 21.92
N GLY A 15 -29.48 15.48 22.32
CA GLY A 15 -30.62 16.37 22.35
C GLY A 15 -31.62 15.98 23.42
N ILE A 16 -32.24 16.98 24.02
CA ILE A 16 -33.32 16.83 25.00
C ILE A 16 -34.65 17.27 24.37
N SER A 17 -35.76 16.75 24.91
CA SER A 17 -37.11 17.21 24.63
C SER A 17 -37.41 17.24 23.11
N LYS A 18 -37.95 18.34 22.56
CA LYS A 18 -38.37 18.45 21.15
C LYS A 18 -37.24 18.24 20.12
N LEU A 19 -35.98 18.48 20.50
CA LEU A 19 -34.84 18.25 19.60
C LEU A 19 -34.56 16.76 19.40
N ARG A 20 -34.72 15.96 20.45
CA ARG A 20 -34.56 14.50 20.40
C ARG A 20 -35.55 13.89 19.41
N ASP A 21 -36.79 14.39 19.42
CA ASP A 21 -37.84 13.86 18.56
C ASP A 21 -37.53 14.17 17.09
N LEU A 22 -37.05 15.39 16.77
CA LEU A 22 -36.54 15.69 15.43
C LEU A 22 -35.34 14.83 15.02
N TYR A 23 -34.43 14.52 15.94
CA TYR A 23 -33.32 13.59 15.64
C TYR A 23 -33.82 12.20 15.28
N ARG A 24 -34.86 11.69 15.96
CA ARG A 24 -35.48 10.39 15.64
C ARG A 24 -36.20 10.40 14.30
N ASP A 25 -36.87 11.50 13.97
CA ASP A 25 -37.57 11.62 12.69
C ASP A 25 -36.61 11.60 11.51
N ILE A 26 -35.39 12.12 11.71
CA ILE A 26 -34.37 12.24 10.67
C ILE A 26 -33.41 11.04 10.66
N SER A 27 -33.28 10.29 11.75
CA SER A 27 -32.26 9.23 11.88
C SER A 27 -32.34 8.17 10.79
N ALA A 28 -33.55 7.80 10.36
CA ALA A 28 -33.77 6.81 9.31
C ALA A 28 -33.09 7.17 7.97
N ASP A 29 -32.98 8.47 7.66
CA ASP A 29 -32.33 8.96 6.44
C ASP A 29 -30.80 8.73 6.49
N TYR A 30 -30.21 8.61 7.70
CA TYR A 30 -28.76 8.52 7.94
C TYR A 30 -28.28 7.15 8.45
N ASP A 31 -29.18 6.28 8.89
CA ASP A 31 -28.90 4.88 9.24
C ASP A 31 -28.11 4.09 8.17
N PRO A 32 -28.28 4.31 6.84
CA PRO A 32 -27.42 3.68 5.83
C PRO A 32 -26.03 4.32 5.68
N LEU A 33 -25.79 5.50 6.26
CA LEU A 33 -24.57 6.28 6.06
C LEU A 33 -23.63 6.32 7.28
N ALA A 34 -24.18 6.17 8.50
CA ALA A 34 -23.45 6.26 9.76
C ALA A 34 -24.05 5.32 10.83
N ASP A 35 -23.25 5.00 11.84
CA ASP A 35 -23.74 4.42 13.10
C ASP A 35 -24.21 5.56 14.00
N LEU A 36 -25.52 5.80 13.99
CA LEU A 36 -26.15 6.93 14.64
C LEU A 36 -26.75 6.52 15.99
N ARG A 37 -26.31 7.20 17.05
CA ARG A 37 -26.90 7.05 18.40
C ARG A 37 -27.51 8.36 18.85
N ILE A 38 -28.78 8.31 19.25
CA ILE A 38 -29.46 9.47 19.85
C ILE A 38 -29.35 9.36 21.37
N VAL A 39 -28.70 10.33 22.00
CA VAL A 39 -28.52 10.40 23.45
C VAL A 39 -29.48 11.45 24.01
N ALA A 40 -30.44 10.97 24.81
CA ALA A 40 -31.49 11.79 25.43
C ALA A 40 -31.06 12.37 26.79
N ARG A 41 -29.79 12.77 26.92
CA ARG A 41 -29.21 13.42 28.10
C ARG A 41 -28.58 14.74 27.67
N GLY A 42 -28.45 15.68 28.61
CA GLY A 42 -27.86 16.99 28.36
C GLY A 42 -26.67 17.27 29.29
N PHE A 43 -25.87 18.25 28.92
CA PHE A 43 -24.80 18.83 29.73
C PHE A 43 -23.84 17.78 30.30
N GLU A 44 -23.70 17.76 31.62
CA GLU A 44 -22.75 16.89 32.33
C GLU A 44 -23.09 15.40 32.18
N ASP A 45 -24.38 15.05 32.21
CA ASP A 45 -24.82 13.66 32.04
C ASP A 45 -24.45 13.10 30.66
N ALA A 46 -24.52 13.95 29.62
CA ALA A 46 -24.10 13.59 28.27
C ALA A 46 -22.58 13.48 28.16
N LEU A 47 -21.84 14.38 28.82
CA LEU A 47 -20.38 14.33 28.86
C LEU A 47 -19.87 13.05 29.54
N GLN A 48 -20.44 12.69 30.70
CA GLN A 48 -20.11 11.44 31.39
C GLN A 48 -20.42 10.21 30.52
N GLU A 49 -21.54 10.21 29.78
CA GLU A 49 -21.87 9.12 28.86
C GLU A 49 -20.83 8.99 27.73
N ILE A 50 -20.35 10.10 27.16
CA ILE A 50 -19.28 10.09 26.15
C ILE A 50 -17.96 9.58 26.73
N GLU A 51 -17.57 10.07 27.91
CA GLU A 51 -16.30 9.69 28.55
C GLU A 51 -16.29 8.20 28.95
N SER A 52 -17.43 7.69 29.42
CA SER A 52 -17.59 6.28 29.79
C SER A 52 -17.65 5.31 28.59
N ALA A 53 -17.85 5.82 27.37
CA ALA A 53 -18.04 5.00 26.17
C ALA A 53 -16.77 4.27 25.69
N GLY A 54 -15.58 4.70 26.12
CA GLY A 54 -14.32 4.05 25.78
C GLY A 54 -14.11 3.84 24.27
N VAL A 55 -14.10 2.57 23.84
CA VAL A 55 -13.91 2.18 22.42
C VAL A 55 -15.10 2.54 21.55
N ASP A 56 -16.30 2.72 22.14
CA ASP A 56 -17.56 3.02 21.43
C ASP A 56 -17.92 4.52 21.42
N ARG A 57 -16.95 5.37 21.74
CA ARG A 57 -17.11 6.83 21.66
C ARG A 57 -17.49 7.31 20.24
N PRO A 58 -18.23 8.42 20.11
CA PRO A 58 -18.53 9.01 18.82
C PRO A 58 -17.28 9.57 18.14
N ASP A 59 -17.29 9.56 16.80
CA ASP A 59 -16.33 10.31 15.99
C ASP A 59 -16.71 11.80 15.92
N VAL A 60 -18.02 12.09 15.89
CA VAL A 60 -18.59 13.45 15.86
C VAL A 60 -19.86 13.50 16.69
N ILE A 61 -20.07 14.63 17.35
CA ILE A 61 -21.29 14.92 18.12
C ILE A 61 -22.13 15.94 17.35
N VAL A 62 -23.43 15.71 17.26
CA VAL A 62 -24.42 16.70 16.80
C VAL A 62 -25.21 17.17 18.01
N ALA A 63 -25.23 18.47 18.26
CA ALA A 63 -25.96 19.06 19.38
C ALA A 63 -26.44 20.47 19.04
N ALA A 64 -27.30 21.06 19.85
CA ALA A 64 -27.81 22.42 19.62
C ALA A 64 -27.77 23.28 20.88
N GLY A 65 -27.82 24.60 20.67
CA GLY A 65 -27.96 25.60 21.72
C GLY A 65 -26.92 25.48 22.84
N SER A 66 -27.35 25.73 24.07
CA SER A 66 -26.46 25.72 25.25
C SER A 66 -25.84 24.37 25.55
N ASN A 67 -26.54 23.27 25.24
CA ASN A 67 -26.00 21.92 25.39
C ASN A 67 -24.82 21.68 24.42
N GLY A 68 -24.99 22.07 23.15
CA GLY A 68 -23.93 21.94 22.16
C GLY A 68 -22.70 22.79 22.49
N SER A 69 -22.90 24.05 22.91
CA SER A 69 -21.80 24.92 23.34
C SER A 69 -21.07 24.34 24.57
N TYR A 70 -21.81 23.77 25.53
CA TYR A 70 -21.24 23.13 26.71
C TYR A 70 -20.33 21.95 26.35
N LEU A 71 -20.79 21.07 25.44
CA LEU A 71 -20.05 19.89 24.99
C LEU A 71 -18.84 20.27 24.13
N LYS A 72 -19.00 21.27 23.25
CA LYS A 72 -17.91 21.76 22.39
C LYS A 72 -16.73 22.29 23.21
N ALA A 73 -16.99 22.87 24.37
CA ALA A 73 -15.96 23.39 25.26
C ALA A 73 -15.25 22.32 26.11
N ARG A 74 -15.80 21.10 26.24
CA ARG A 74 -15.34 20.11 27.25
C ARG A 74 -14.99 18.72 26.72
N THR A 75 -15.55 18.27 25.59
CA THR A 75 -15.42 16.88 25.13
C THR A 75 -14.11 16.56 24.41
N GLY A 76 -13.43 17.58 23.86
CA GLY A 76 -12.26 17.39 22.97
C GLY A 76 -12.58 16.70 21.64
N LEU A 77 -13.84 16.34 21.38
CA LEU A 77 -14.34 15.77 20.13
C LEU A 77 -14.93 16.86 19.23
N PRO A 78 -14.98 16.65 17.90
CA PRO A 78 -15.68 17.57 17.00
C PRO A 78 -17.18 17.62 17.34
N VAL A 79 -17.69 18.82 17.61
CA VAL A 79 -19.11 19.09 17.86
C VAL A 79 -19.67 19.95 16.74
N VAL A 80 -20.62 19.41 15.99
CA VAL A 80 -21.41 20.13 15.00
C VAL A 80 -22.65 20.69 15.67
N LEU A 81 -22.77 22.02 15.62
CA LEU A 81 -23.89 22.73 16.22
C LEU A 81 -25.02 22.85 15.21
N VAL A 82 -26.23 22.45 15.60
CA VAL A 82 -27.44 22.82 14.88
C VAL A 82 -27.67 24.32 15.10
N THR A 83 -27.55 25.10 14.03
CA THR A 83 -27.79 26.54 14.03
C THR A 83 -29.12 26.84 13.36
N PRO A 84 -29.98 27.68 13.96
CA PRO A 84 -31.23 28.05 13.32
C PRO A 84 -30.94 29.06 12.20
N THR A 85 -31.61 28.89 11.07
CA THR A 85 -31.58 29.81 9.93
C THR A 85 -32.60 30.93 10.11
N GLY A 86 -32.52 31.97 9.28
CA GLY A 86 -33.55 33.01 9.24
C GLY A 86 -34.94 32.46 8.92
N PHE A 87 -35.03 31.43 8.07
CA PHE A 87 -36.30 30.77 7.75
C PHE A 87 -36.92 30.04 8.95
N ASP A 88 -36.08 29.44 9.80
CA ASP A 88 -36.53 28.80 11.03
C ASP A 88 -37.17 29.81 11.97
N VAL A 89 -36.49 30.93 12.19
CA VAL A 89 -36.98 32.04 13.02
C VAL A 89 -38.31 32.56 12.46
N MET A 90 -38.39 32.82 11.14
CA MET A 90 -39.61 33.31 10.50
C MET A 90 -40.78 32.33 10.67
N HIS A 91 -40.57 31.04 10.39
CA HIS A 91 -41.61 30.03 10.49
C HIS A 91 -42.08 29.83 11.94
N ALA A 92 -41.14 29.78 12.89
CA ALA A 92 -41.45 29.62 14.30
C ALA A 92 -42.20 30.83 14.87
N LEU A 93 -41.81 32.06 14.50
CA LEU A 93 -42.54 33.26 14.89
C LEU A 93 -43.94 33.32 14.26
N ALA A 94 -44.08 32.99 12.97
CA ALA A 94 -45.38 32.94 12.31
C ALA A 94 -46.33 31.91 12.96
N ARG A 95 -45.80 30.78 13.44
CA ARG A 95 -46.57 29.81 14.23
C ARG A 95 -46.97 30.39 15.59
N ALA A 96 -46.01 30.93 16.34
CA ALA A 96 -46.29 31.50 17.65
C ALA A 96 -47.33 32.64 17.59
N ARG A 97 -47.31 33.47 16.53
CA ARG A 97 -48.22 34.62 16.36
C ARG A 97 -49.66 34.24 15.99
N ARG A 98 -49.89 32.99 15.55
CA ARG A 98 -51.24 32.44 15.41
C ARG A 98 -51.90 32.13 16.74
N GLU A 99 -51.09 31.95 17.79
CA GLU A 99 -51.55 31.47 19.08
C GLU A 99 -51.42 32.51 20.19
N ALA A 100 -50.65 33.59 19.99
CA ALA A 100 -50.35 34.63 20.96
C ALA A 100 -50.06 35.97 20.28
N GLN A 101 -50.44 37.08 20.93
CA GLN A 101 -50.18 38.44 20.43
C GLN A 101 -48.79 38.92 20.89
N ALA A 102 -48.45 38.72 22.16
CA ALA A 102 -47.16 39.10 22.73
C ALA A 102 -46.18 37.93 22.71
N VAL A 103 -45.08 38.03 21.94
CA VAL A 103 -44.17 36.88 21.75
C VAL A 103 -42.68 37.20 21.86
N ALA A 104 -42.04 36.30 22.62
CA ALA A 104 -40.63 36.01 22.81
C ALA A 104 -39.87 35.44 21.59
N LEU A 105 -38.72 35.98 21.18
CA LEU A 105 -37.64 35.18 20.60
C LEU A 105 -36.49 35.09 21.60
N VAL A 106 -36.15 33.87 22.00
CA VAL A 106 -35.06 33.61 22.94
C VAL A 106 -34.00 32.74 22.27
N THR A 107 -32.77 33.23 22.22
CA THR A 107 -31.62 32.53 21.61
C THR A 107 -30.55 32.17 22.63
N HIS A 108 -29.82 31.09 22.39
CA HIS A 108 -28.57 30.85 23.11
C HIS A 108 -27.45 31.66 22.45
N GLY A 109 -26.70 32.43 23.24
CA GLY A 109 -25.81 33.46 22.71
C GLY A 109 -26.56 34.68 22.21
N GLU A 110 -25.81 35.69 21.75
CA GLU A 110 -26.39 36.96 21.29
C GLU A 110 -27.36 36.75 20.13
N THR A 111 -28.53 37.39 20.21
CA THR A 111 -29.46 37.45 19.08
C THR A 111 -28.81 38.25 17.94
N PRO A 112 -28.70 37.69 16.72
CA PRO A 112 -28.08 38.38 15.58
C PRO A 112 -28.63 39.79 15.36
N SER A 113 -27.72 40.76 15.16
CA SER A 113 -28.08 42.17 15.01
C SER A 113 -28.97 42.42 13.78
N GLU A 114 -28.80 41.61 12.76
CA GLU A 114 -29.54 41.58 11.51
C GLU A 114 -31.02 41.26 11.74
N LEU A 115 -31.33 40.33 12.65
CA LEU A 115 -32.71 40.00 13.01
C LEU A 115 -33.39 41.17 13.74
N LYS A 116 -32.68 41.84 14.67
CA LYS A 116 -33.20 43.02 15.36
C LYS A 116 -33.51 44.15 14.39
N ARG A 117 -32.60 44.40 13.42
CA ARG A 117 -32.80 45.39 12.35
C ARG A 117 -33.98 45.03 11.45
N PHE A 118 -34.12 43.75 11.09
CA PHE A 118 -35.25 43.27 10.30
C PHE A 118 -36.58 43.50 11.03
N PHE A 119 -36.67 43.14 12.31
CA PHE A 119 -37.89 43.36 13.08
C PHE A 119 -38.26 44.84 13.15
N ALA A 120 -37.28 45.72 13.39
CA ALA A 120 -37.50 47.16 13.39
C ALA A 120 -37.95 47.71 12.02
N ALA A 121 -37.31 47.27 10.93
CA ALA A 121 -37.59 47.75 9.58
C ALA A 121 -39.00 47.35 9.07
N PHE A 122 -39.49 46.18 9.46
CA PHE A 122 -40.79 45.66 9.02
C PHE A 122 -41.89 45.78 10.09
N GLY A 123 -41.64 46.49 11.18
CA GLY A 123 -42.63 46.70 12.24
C GLY A 123 -43.07 45.41 12.95
N VAL A 124 -42.20 44.41 13.00
CA VAL A 124 -42.48 43.11 13.63
C VAL A 124 -42.26 43.25 15.14
N SER A 125 -43.35 43.34 15.91
CA SER A 125 -43.29 43.47 17.37
C SER A 125 -42.95 42.12 18.02
N VAL A 126 -41.66 41.92 18.34
CA VAL A 126 -41.12 40.72 18.96
C VAL A 126 -40.07 41.12 19.97
N GLU A 127 -40.25 40.70 21.22
CA GLU A 127 -39.20 40.89 22.22
C GLU A 127 -38.06 39.89 21.94
N THR A 128 -36.82 40.33 22.09
CA THR A 128 -35.65 39.46 21.91
C THR A 128 -34.88 39.37 23.20
N SER A 129 -34.62 38.15 23.66
CA SER A 129 -33.76 37.89 24.82
C SER A 129 -32.74 36.80 24.49
N SER A 130 -31.66 36.75 25.26
CA SER A 130 -30.59 35.78 25.06
C SER A 130 -30.03 35.30 26.38
N TYR A 131 -29.51 34.07 26.38
CA TYR A 131 -28.88 33.47 27.56
C TYR A 131 -27.57 32.78 27.19
N LEU A 132 -26.62 32.76 28.13
CA LEU A 132 -25.30 32.15 27.95
C LEU A 132 -25.18 30.83 28.72
N ALA A 133 -25.58 30.77 29.98
CA ALA A 133 -25.59 29.52 30.74
C ALA A 133 -27.01 28.97 30.92
N ALA A 134 -27.12 27.65 31.13
CA ALA A 134 -28.41 27.01 31.41
C ALA A 134 -29.09 27.59 32.67
N GLN A 135 -28.30 28.04 33.66
CA GLN A 135 -28.78 28.63 34.90
C GLN A 135 -29.48 29.98 34.67
N ASP A 136 -29.06 30.75 33.66
CA ASP A 136 -29.65 32.06 33.35
C ASP A 136 -30.94 31.95 32.53
N ALA A 137 -31.18 30.79 31.90
CA ALA A 137 -32.30 30.58 30.98
C ALA A 137 -33.65 30.65 31.71
N GLU A 138 -33.74 30.15 32.94
CA GLU A 138 -34.97 30.19 33.73
C GLU A 138 -35.34 31.62 34.13
N ALA A 139 -34.37 32.38 34.65
CA ALA A 139 -34.56 33.80 34.96
C ALA A 139 -35.02 34.60 33.73
N CYS A 140 -34.43 34.31 32.56
CA CYS A 140 -34.82 34.93 31.30
C CYS A 140 -36.28 34.64 30.91
N VAL A 141 -36.76 33.39 31.09
CA VAL A 141 -38.15 33.01 30.80
C VAL A 141 -39.13 33.66 31.78
N LEU A 142 -38.78 33.71 33.07
CA LEU A 142 -39.63 34.31 34.09
C LEU A 142 -39.76 35.84 33.91
N ASP A 143 -38.67 36.53 33.56
CA ASP A 143 -38.70 37.97 33.22
C ASP A 143 -39.66 38.25 32.05
N LEU A 144 -39.59 37.45 30.97
CA LEU A 144 -40.49 37.60 29.83
C LEU A 144 -41.96 37.35 30.20
N ARG A 145 -42.23 36.35 31.04
CA ARG A 145 -43.58 36.10 31.56
C ARG A 145 -44.11 37.31 32.33
N ASP A 146 -43.29 37.85 33.23
CA ASP A 146 -43.68 38.97 34.09
C ASP A 146 -43.87 40.28 33.27
N ARG A 147 -43.20 40.38 32.11
CA ARG A 147 -43.43 41.43 31.09
C ARG A 147 -44.67 41.21 30.21
N GLY A 148 -45.42 40.14 30.42
CA GLY A 148 -46.67 39.86 29.71
C GLY A 148 -46.50 39.14 28.38
N VAL A 149 -45.36 38.50 28.12
CA VAL A 149 -45.19 37.63 26.95
C VAL A 149 -46.07 36.39 27.09
N GLU A 150 -46.81 36.06 26.04
CA GLU A 150 -47.77 34.94 26.01
C GLU A 150 -47.20 33.68 25.36
N ALA A 151 -46.26 33.83 24.41
CA ALA A 151 -45.56 32.71 23.78
C ALA A 151 -44.06 32.98 23.61
N ILE A 152 -43.25 31.93 23.68
CA ILE A 152 -41.80 31.99 23.47
C ILE A 152 -41.38 31.07 22.32
N VAL A 153 -40.63 31.64 21.38
CA VAL A 153 -39.86 30.90 20.37
C VAL A 153 -38.44 30.71 20.88
N GLY A 154 -37.96 29.47 20.95
CA GLY A 154 -36.61 29.24 21.45
C GLY A 154 -36.09 27.81 21.29
N PRO A 155 -34.84 27.56 21.73
CA PRO A 155 -34.24 26.24 21.77
C PRO A 155 -34.89 25.35 22.85
N GLY A 156 -34.57 24.05 22.85
CA GLY A 156 -35.25 23.03 23.65
C GLY A 156 -35.37 23.35 25.15
N LEU A 157 -34.27 23.78 25.78
CA LEU A 157 -34.24 24.17 27.19
C LEU A 157 -35.25 25.30 27.50
N VAL A 158 -35.24 26.34 26.67
CA VAL A 158 -36.14 27.49 26.86
C VAL A 158 -37.59 27.09 26.64
N THR A 159 -37.87 26.26 25.65
CA THR A 159 -39.25 25.81 25.40
C THR A 159 -39.82 24.99 26.55
N GLU A 160 -38.99 24.17 27.20
CA GLU A 160 -39.40 23.38 28.37
C GLU A 160 -39.63 24.27 29.60
N LEU A 161 -38.75 25.24 29.83
CA LEU A 161 -38.91 26.22 30.91
C LEU A 161 -40.16 27.10 30.70
N ALA A 162 -40.44 27.51 29.46
CA ALA A 162 -41.63 28.26 29.11
C ALA A 162 -42.91 27.46 29.40
N GLU A 163 -42.96 26.18 29.04
CA GLU A 163 -44.09 25.29 29.34
C GLU A 163 -44.30 25.12 30.86
N LYS A 164 -43.21 24.93 31.63
CA LYS A 164 -43.27 24.87 33.11
C LYS A 164 -43.78 26.18 33.72
N ALA A 165 -43.45 27.32 33.11
CA ALA A 165 -43.92 28.63 33.52
C ALA A 165 -45.35 28.97 33.03
N GLY A 166 -46.02 28.06 32.32
CA GLY A 166 -47.39 28.24 31.80
C GLY A 166 -47.49 29.04 30.50
N LEU A 167 -46.37 29.31 29.83
CA LEU A 167 -46.31 30.01 28.54
C LEU A 167 -46.44 29.04 27.38
N LYS A 168 -46.98 29.53 26.25
CA LYS A 168 -46.94 28.76 25.00
C LYS A 168 -45.50 28.71 24.48
N SER A 169 -45.07 27.55 23.98
CA SER A 169 -43.71 27.39 23.46
C SER A 169 -43.69 26.90 22.02
N VAL A 170 -42.84 27.52 21.20
CA VAL A 170 -42.57 27.09 19.83
C VAL A 170 -41.08 26.79 19.69
N PHE A 171 -40.79 25.57 19.25
CA PHE A 171 -39.43 25.11 19.05
C PHE A 171 -38.81 25.78 17.83
N LEU A 172 -37.60 26.31 18.01
CA LEU A 172 -36.95 27.16 17.04
C LEU A 172 -36.43 26.41 15.81
N TYR A 173 -35.88 25.20 15.96
CA TYR A 173 -35.20 24.50 14.87
C TYR A 173 -36.18 23.77 13.95
N SER A 174 -35.93 23.83 12.63
CA SER A 174 -36.67 23.04 11.63
C SER A 174 -35.97 21.72 11.30
N ARG A 175 -36.69 20.84 10.60
CA ARG A 175 -36.14 19.61 10.03
C ARG A 175 -34.93 19.89 9.12
N ALA A 176 -35.01 20.94 8.28
CA ALA A 176 -33.96 21.27 7.31
C ALA A 176 -32.64 21.66 8.00
N SER A 177 -32.71 22.45 9.07
CA SER A 177 -31.51 22.87 9.81
C SER A 177 -30.87 21.73 10.58
N VAL A 178 -31.67 20.78 11.05
CA VAL A 178 -31.15 19.55 11.63
C VAL A 178 -30.50 18.67 10.56
N GLN A 179 -31.14 18.47 9.40
CA GLN A 179 -30.53 17.72 8.28
C GLN A 179 -29.19 18.30 7.84
N ALA A 180 -29.11 19.63 7.67
CA ALA A 180 -27.85 20.30 7.32
C ALA A 180 -26.73 20.05 8.35
N ALA A 181 -27.08 20.01 9.64
CA ALA A 181 -26.12 19.67 10.70
C ALA A 181 -25.68 18.20 10.63
N PHE A 182 -26.57 17.28 10.29
CA PHE A 182 -26.21 15.86 10.09
C PHE A 182 -25.33 15.65 8.86
N ASP A 183 -25.62 16.33 7.74
CA ASP A 183 -24.78 16.30 6.54
C ASP A 183 -23.36 16.79 6.87
N THR A 184 -23.27 17.93 7.56
CA THR A 184 -21.99 18.49 8.02
C THR A 184 -21.28 17.50 8.97
N ALA A 185 -22.01 16.86 9.89
CA ALA A 185 -21.44 15.89 10.80
C ALA A 185 -20.90 14.65 10.09
N LEU A 186 -21.57 14.18 9.04
CA LEU A 186 -21.11 13.07 8.22
C LEU A 186 -19.79 13.41 7.49
N GLU A 187 -19.68 14.62 6.94
CA GLU A 187 -18.45 15.09 6.32
C GLU A 187 -17.29 15.16 7.32
N VAL A 188 -17.54 15.77 8.48
CA VAL A 188 -16.54 15.88 9.56
C VAL A 188 -16.14 14.50 10.09
N ALA A 189 -17.09 13.56 10.22
CA ALA A 189 -16.83 12.22 10.73
C ALA A 189 -15.99 11.41 9.74
N ARG A 190 -16.30 11.49 8.43
CA ARG A 190 -15.49 10.86 7.39
C ARG A 190 -14.07 11.42 7.34
N ALA A 191 -13.92 12.74 7.44
CA ALA A 191 -12.60 13.37 7.49
C ALA A 191 -11.79 12.92 8.71
N THR A 192 -12.43 12.85 9.88
CA THR A 192 -11.81 12.42 11.14
C THR A 192 -11.37 10.96 11.08
N LEU A 193 -12.22 10.08 10.54
CA LEU A 193 -11.92 8.66 10.36
C LEU A 193 -10.79 8.46 9.35
N ALA A 194 -10.82 9.16 8.20
CA ALA A 194 -9.75 9.11 7.20
C ALA A 194 -8.41 9.59 7.77
N ALA A 195 -8.40 10.68 8.55
CA ALA A 195 -7.20 11.17 9.22
C ALA A 195 -6.65 10.15 10.23
N THR A 196 -7.53 9.53 11.02
CA THR A 196 -7.16 8.50 12.00
C THR A 196 -6.58 7.25 11.33
N MET A 197 -7.21 6.80 10.25
CA MET A 197 -6.75 5.65 9.46
C MET A 197 -5.42 5.93 8.77
N ARG A 198 -5.24 7.14 8.22
CA ARG A 198 -3.98 7.58 7.63
C ARG A 198 -2.87 7.60 8.69
N ARG A 199 -3.15 8.12 9.90
CA ARG A 199 -2.19 8.10 11.01
C ARG A 199 -1.81 6.67 11.39
N ARG A 200 -2.79 5.78 11.63
CA ARG A 200 -2.52 4.36 11.94
C ARG A 200 -1.70 3.65 10.86
N ARG A 201 -1.96 3.94 9.58
CA ARG A 201 -1.19 3.37 8.48
C ARG A 201 0.25 3.87 8.47
N LEU A 202 0.46 5.16 8.73
CA LEU A 202 1.82 5.72 8.89
C LEU A 202 2.52 5.10 10.10
N ASP A 203 1.83 4.91 11.22
CA ASP A 203 2.37 4.25 12.41
C ASP A 203 2.78 2.80 12.10
N GLN A 204 1.95 2.04 11.37
CA GLN A 204 2.28 0.67 10.94
C GLN A 204 3.46 0.63 9.97
N VAL A 205 3.58 1.60 9.06
CA VAL A 205 4.75 1.71 8.18
C VAL A 205 6.00 1.97 9.02
N LEU A 206 5.95 2.93 9.94
CA LEU A 206 7.06 3.27 10.85
C LEU A 206 7.46 2.09 11.74
N GLN A 207 6.49 1.30 12.23
CA GLN A 207 6.76 0.13 13.07
C GLN A 207 7.47 -1.02 12.31
N ASN A 208 7.25 -1.14 11.00
CA ASN A 208 7.86 -2.18 10.16
C ASN A 208 9.19 -1.77 9.52
N LEU A 209 9.69 -0.55 9.79
CA LEU A 209 11.01 -0.12 9.32
C LEU A 209 12.11 -0.93 10.04
N ARG A 210 13.07 -1.40 9.25
CA ARG A 210 14.24 -2.14 9.75
C ARG A 210 15.27 -1.22 10.42
N ASP A 211 15.29 0.04 10.00
CA ASP A 211 16.17 1.08 10.54
C ASP A 211 15.52 1.74 11.75
N GLY A 212 16.33 2.20 12.71
CA GLY A 212 15.84 2.94 13.87
C GLY A 212 15.45 4.36 13.47
N VAL A 213 14.16 4.65 13.29
CA VAL A 213 13.66 6.01 13.02
C VAL A 213 13.13 6.66 14.30
N LEU A 214 13.45 7.93 14.48
CA LEU A 214 13.04 8.79 15.59
C LEU A 214 12.61 10.17 15.06
N ALA A 215 11.43 10.63 15.44
CA ALA A 215 10.94 11.98 15.16
C ALA A 215 10.96 12.81 16.46
N LEU A 216 11.55 14.00 16.39
CA LEU A 216 11.72 14.94 17.50
C LEU A 216 11.04 16.27 17.17
N ASN A 217 10.44 16.90 18.18
CA ASN A 217 9.95 18.28 18.05
C ASN A 217 11.11 19.30 18.21
N ALA A 218 10.79 20.60 18.09
CA ALA A 218 11.77 21.68 18.21
C ALA A 218 12.52 21.71 19.56
N ASP A 219 11.90 21.20 20.63
CA ASP A 219 12.48 21.12 21.98
C ASP A 219 13.23 19.80 22.25
N GLY A 220 13.40 18.94 21.23
CA GLY A 220 14.08 17.65 21.36
C GLY A 220 13.27 16.57 22.08
N ARG A 221 11.94 16.74 22.17
CA ARG A 221 11.02 15.71 22.70
C ARG A 221 10.57 14.76 21.60
N ILE A 222 10.37 13.49 21.96
CA ILE A 222 10.03 12.42 21.03
C ILE A 222 8.56 12.55 20.61
N GLU A 223 8.29 12.71 19.30
CA GLU A 223 6.94 12.71 18.73
C GLU A 223 6.52 11.34 18.21
N ALA A 224 7.45 10.62 17.59
CA ALA A 224 7.22 9.28 17.06
C ALA A 224 8.54 8.49 16.99
N LEU A 225 8.43 7.17 16.98
CA LEU A 225 9.57 6.27 16.83
C LEU A 225 9.16 4.95 16.16
N SER A 226 10.10 4.36 15.43
CA SER A 226 9.96 3.00 14.88
C SER A 226 10.07 1.92 15.97
N GLY A 227 9.64 0.69 15.65
CA GLY A 227 9.77 -0.46 16.55
C GLY A 227 11.25 -0.75 16.90
N LYS A 228 12.13 -0.70 15.90
CA LYS A 228 13.58 -0.88 16.10
C LYS A 228 14.17 0.16 17.05
N MET A 229 13.70 1.40 16.98
CA MET A 229 14.14 2.46 17.89
C MET A 229 13.62 2.25 19.31
N ALA A 230 12.41 1.71 19.47
CA ALA A 230 11.85 1.38 20.79
C ALA A 230 12.67 0.28 21.48
N GLU A 231 13.06 -0.77 20.73
CA GLU A 231 13.98 -1.80 21.20
C GLU A 231 15.34 -1.20 21.62
N MET A 232 15.88 -0.30 20.80
CA MET A 232 17.14 0.38 21.08
C MET A 232 17.07 1.23 22.35
N LEU A 233 15.95 1.92 22.59
CA LEU A 233 15.72 2.71 23.81
C LEU A 233 15.33 1.85 25.03
N ARG A 234 14.99 0.57 24.82
CA ARG A 234 14.48 -0.36 25.85
C ARG A 234 13.26 0.17 26.60
N ALA A 235 12.39 0.87 25.88
CA ALA A 235 11.20 1.48 26.44
C ALA A 235 10.02 1.32 25.48
N ALA A 236 8.82 1.15 26.04
CA ALA A 236 7.61 0.99 25.23
C ALA A 236 7.28 2.32 24.51
N PRO A 237 6.80 2.31 23.25
CA PRO A 237 6.44 3.53 22.52
C PRO A 237 5.50 4.46 23.28
N SER A 238 4.56 3.91 24.06
CA SER A 238 3.60 4.67 24.89
C SER A 238 4.23 5.42 26.06
N GLU A 239 5.44 5.05 26.49
CA GLU A 239 6.13 5.63 27.66
C GLU A 239 7.19 6.67 27.29
N VAL A 240 7.54 6.74 26.00
CA VAL A 240 8.62 7.60 25.47
C VAL A 240 8.10 8.82 24.71
N VAL A 241 6.93 8.73 24.09
CA VAL A 241 6.33 9.85 23.34
C VAL A 241 6.04 11.02 24.30
N GLY A 242 6.45 12.22 23.92
CA GLY A 242 6.33 13.46 24.69
C GLY A 242 7.48 13.72 25.68
N ARG A 243 8.38 12.76 25.91
CA ARG A 243 9.54 12.91 26.81
C ARG A 243 10.76 13.44 26.05
N SER A 244 11.66 14.10 26.78
CA SER A 244 12.93 14.57 26.24
C SER A 244 13.86 13.39 25.93
N LEU A 245 14.44 13.36 24.72
CA LEU A 245 15.40 12.33 24.34
C LEU A 245 16.65 12.37 25.23
N ALA A 246 17.11 13.58 25.59
CA ALA A 246 18.31 13.78 26.41
C ALA A 246 18.13 13.25 27.84
N GLU A 247 16.92 13.33 28.40
CA GLU A 247 16.61 12.78 29.73
C GLU A 247 16.44 11.26 29.69
N LEU A 248 15.85 10.73 28.61
CA LEU A 248 15.50 9.32 28.52
C LEU A 248 16.68 8.44 28.08
N ALA A 249 17.48 8.93 27.14
CA ALA A 249 18.62 8.22 26.58
C ALA A 249 19.73 9.23 26.21
N PRO A 250 20.47 9.76 27.20
CA PRO A 250 21.50 10.79 26.99
C PRO A 250 22.60 10.35 26.01
N GLU A 251 22.94 9.05 26.00
CA GLU A 251 23.90 8.46 25.06
C GLU A 251 23.41 8.46 23.61
N VAL A 252 22.10 8.28 23.39
CA VAL A 252 21.49 8.34 22.06
C VAL A 252 21.40 9.80 21.63
N ALA A 253 20.97 10.68 22.53
CA ALA A 253 20.89 12.12 22.27
C ALA A 253 22.25 12.72 21.88
N ALA A 254 23.34 12.30 22.55
CA ALA A 254 24.69 12.76 22.25
C ALA A 254 25.19 12.32 20.87
N ALA A 255 24.72 11.17 20.37
CA ALA A 255 25.07 10.65 19.05
C ALA A 255 24.26 11.29 17.91
N VAL A 256 23.15 11.97 18.22
CA VAL A 256 22.35 12.68 17.22
C VAL A 256 23.08 13.96 16.78
N PRO A 257 23.27 14.19 15.47
CA PRO A 257 23.81 15.46 14.95
C PRO A 257 23.00 16.66 15.46
N GLN A 258 23.68 17.77 15.78
CA GLN A 258 22.98 19.01 16.18
C GLN A 258 22.32 19.70 14.98
N GLU A 259 22.94 19.62 13.80
CA GLU A 259 22.44 20.16 12.54
C GLU A 259 22.06 19.06 11.54
N ALA A 260 21.40 19.42 10.44
CA ALA A 260 21.05 18.46 9.41
C ALA A 260 22.31 17.88 8.74
N GLY A 261 22.42 16.56 8.67
CA GLY A 261 23.63 15.89 8.20
C GLY A 261 23.70 14.42 8.61
N GLU A 262 24.82 13.78 8.25
CA GLU A 262 25.09 12.38 8.50
C GLU A 262 26.36 12.25 9.36
N THR A 263 26.30 11.45 10.42
CA THR A 263 27.44 11.11 11.26
C THR A 263 27.52 9.60 11.47
N LEU A 264 28.74 9.09 11.69
CA LEU A 264 28.95 7.70 12.07
C LEU A 264 29.30 7.66 13.56
N GLU A 265 28.42 7.12 14.37
CA GLU A 265 28.59 7.07 15.82
C GLU A 265 28.40 5.66 16.36
N THR A 266 29.04 5.36 17.49
CA THR A 266 28.86 4.08 18.17
C THR A 266 27.95 4.26 19.36
N VAL A 267 26.75 3.69 19.29
CA VAL A 267 25.76 3.76 20.36
C VAL A 267 25.61 2.36 20.97
N ARG A 268 25.89 2.23 22.27
CA ARG A 268 25.81 0.97 23.02
C ARG A 268 26.59 -0.19 22.35
N GLY A 269 27.78 0.10 21.81
CA GLY A 269 28.67 -0.90 21.20
C GLY A 269 28.31 -1.33 19.77
N THR A 270 27.29 -0.72 19.16
CA THR A 270 26.92 -0.93 17.75
C THR A 270 27.18 0.36 16.96
N SER A 271 27.80 0.26 15.79
CA SER A 271 28.05 1.43 14.95
C SER A 271 26.81 1.74 14.12
N TYR A 272 26.37 2.99 14.13
CA TYR A 272 25.24 3.48 13.36
C TYR A 272 25.70 4.62 12.46
N VAL A 273 25.21 4.60 11.23
CA VAL A 273 25.08 5.80 10.41
C VAL A 273 23.82 6.51 10.89
N ILE A 274 24.00 7.69 11.47
CA ILE A 274 22.92 8.53 12.02
C ILE A 274 22.74 9.71 11.09
N HIS A 275 21.58 9.78 10.45
CA HIS A 275 21.22 10.89 9.59
C HIS A 275 20.10 11.71 10.22
N ARG A 276 20.32 13.02 10.36
CA ARG A 276 19.34 13.99 10.83
C ARG A 276 18.87 14.85 9.66
N SER A 277 17.56 14.94 9.51
CA SER A 277 16.88 15.83 8.56
C SER A 277 15.89 16.71 9.30
N ALA A 278 15.71 17.95 8.86
CA ALA A 278 14.70 18.85 9.41
C ALA A 278 13.29 18.40 8.98
N LEU A 279 12.33 18.52 9.90
CA LEU A 279 10.91 18.25 9.64
C LEU A 279 10.11 19.56 9.75
N GLY A 280 9.68 20.10 8.61
CA GLY A 280 8.88 21.33 8.52
C GLY A 280 9.70 22.61 8.29
N GLU A 281 9.00 23.73 8.09
CA GLU A 281 9.59 25.06 7.90
C GLU A 281 9.20 26.01 9.06
N GLY A 282 10.15 26.80 9.58
CA GLY A 282 9.89 27.85 10.57
C GLY A 282 10.14 27.47 12.05
N ARG A 283 9.54 28.23 12.98
CA ARG A 283 9.82 28.18 14.44
C ARG A 283 9.33 26.91 15.17
N ALA A 284 8.68 26.00 14.43
CA ALA A 284 8.21 24.70 14.88
C ALA A 284 8.89 23.53 14.12
N ALA A 285 10.07 23.78 13.52
CA ALA A 285 10.83 22.76 12.82
C ALA A 285 11.29 21.66 13.79
N GLY A 286 10.77 20.45 13.60
CA GLY A 286 11.24 19.25 14.26
C GLY A 286 12.44 18.64 13.52
N ALA A 287 12.81 17.42 13.90
CA ALA A 287 13.84 16.65 13.23
C ALA A 287 13.45 15.17 13.09
N ILE A 288 13.71 14.59 11.93
CA ILE A 288 13.72 13.14 11.76
C ILE A 288 15.17 12.67 11.82
N VAL A 289 15.42 11.72 12.70
CA VAL A 289 16.71 11.08 12.90
C VAL A 289 16.59 9.60 12.55
N THR A 290 17.44 9.12 11.66
CA THR A 290 17.47 7.72 11.23
C THR A 290 18.80 7.08 11.62
N PHE A 291 18.73 5.98 12.37
CA PHE A 291 19.83 5.13 12.80
C PHE A 291 19.86 3.89 11.90
N GLN A 292 20.82 3.86 10.99
CA GLN A 292 21.08 2.69 10.15
C GLN A 292 22.29 1.97 10.73
N GLU A 293 22.14 0.70 11.09
CA GLU A 293 23.26 -0.08 11.62
C GLU A 293 24.35 -0.20 10.55
N SER A 294 25.51 0.37 10.85
CA SER A 294 26.69 0.23 10.03
C SER A 294 27.29 -1.14 10.31
N VAL A 295 27.25 -2.04 9.33
CA VAL A 295 27.92 -3.35 9.37
C VAL A 295 29.47 -3.21 9.38
N ALA A 296 29.99 -2.04 9.74
CA ALA A 296 31.40 -1.68 9.67
C ALA A 296 32.23 -2.17 10.87
N LEU A 297 31.64 -2.57 12.01
CA LEU A 297 32.42 -3.02 13.18
C LEU A 297 32.52 -4.55 13.39
N GLN A 298 32.00 -5.39 12.49
CA GLN A 298 32.45 -6.81 12.41
C GLN A 298 33.71 -6.99 11.54
N ARG A 299 34.32 -5.89 11.06
CA ARG A 299 35.42 -5.93 10.08
C ARG A 299 36.82 -5.74 10.65
N MET A 300 36.98 -5.40 11.93
CA MET A 300 38.31 -5.05 12.48
C MET A 300 39.14 -6.25 12.98
N ASP A 301 38.51 -7.36 13.42
CA ASP A 301 39.23 -8.61 13.73
C ASP A 301 39.57 -9.46 12.48
N ARG A 302 39.08 -9.04 11.31
CA ARG A 302 39.25 -9.77 10.04
C ARG A 302 40.42 -9.28 9.20
N SER A 303 41.13 -8.25 9.66
CA SER A 303 42.31 -7.68 8.98
C SER A 303 43.49 -8.66 8.87
N VAL A 304 43.49 -9.73 9.67
CA VAL A 304 44.53 -10.77 9.64
C VAL A 304 44.09 -12.02 8.86
N ARG A 305 42.80 -12.15 8.49
CA ARG A 305 42.26 -13.39 7.87
C ARG A 305 41.12 -13.14 6.87
N SER A 306 41.42 -12.69 5.64
CA SER A 306 40.62 -12.91 4.40
C SER A 306 41.07 -11.94 3.29
N ARG A 307 41.52 -12.24 2.07
CA ARG A 307 41.54 -13.44 1.19
C ARG A 307 40.26 -14.28 1.10
N GLN A 308 39.16 -13.85 1.68
CA GLN A 308 37.87 -14.53 1.59
C GLN A 308 36.78 -13.53 1.21
N ARG A 309 36.23 -13.83 0.03
CA ARG A 309 35.16 -13.20 -0.73
C ARG A 309 34.02 -12.59 0.09
N ALA A 310 33.49 -11.48 -0.42
CA ALA A 310 32.22 -10.93 0.01
C ALA A 310 31.05 -11.90 -0.29
N PRO A 311 30.19 -12.25 0.69
CA PRO A 311 29.20 -13.32 0.56
C PRO A 311 27.95 -13.01 -0.29
N GLN A 312 27.85 -11.84 -0.94
CA GLN A 312 26.62 -11.43 -1.65
C GLN A 312 26.67 -11.52 -3.19
N LEU A 313 27.84 -11.75 -3.80
CA LEU A 313 28.02 -11.78 -5.27
C LEU A 313 28.58 -13.13 -5.75
N VAL A 314 28.11 -14.23 -5.16
CA VAL A 314 28.62 -15.58 -5.43
C VAL A 314 27.59 -16.37 -6.24
N ALA A 315 28.02 -16.98 -7.34
CA ALA A 315 27.20 -17.92 -8.09
C ALA A 315 26.95 -19.19 -7.25
N ARG A 316 25.68 -19.55 -7.06
CA ARG A 316 25.26 -20.67 -6.22
C ARG A 316 25.18 -21.97 -6.99
N TYR A 317 24.81 -21.91 -8.26
CA TYR A 317 24.55 -23.10 -9.07
C TYR A 317 25.76 -23.56 -9.86
N VAL A 318 25.94 -24.87 -9.96
CA VAL A 318 26.95 -25.53 -10.80
C VAL A 318 26.29 -26.15 -12.03
N VAL A 319 27.09 -26.56 -13.03
CA VAL A 319 26.58 -27.20 -14.25
C VAL A 319 25.73 -28.45 -13.95
N GLY A 320 26.07 -29.18 -12.87
CA GLY A 320 25.33 -30.37 -12.44
C GLY A 320 23.91 -30.09 -11.94
N ASP A 321 23.60 -28.85 -11.54
CA ASP A 321 22.25 -28.46 -11.10
C ASP A 321 21.28 -28.35 -12.28
N MET A 322 21.79 -28.37 -13.53
CA MET A 322 20.97 -28.50 -14.72
C MET A 322 20.55 -29.96 -14.91
N LEU A 323 19.48 -30.31 -14.20
CA LEU A 323 18.91 -31.65 -14.17
C LEU A 323 18.32 -32.04 -15.54
N GLY A 324 18.28 -33.34 -15.80
CA GLY A 324 17.75 -33.98 -17.01
C GLY A 324 18.71 -35.03 -17.59
N GLU A 325 18.13 -36.00 -18.29
CA GLU A 325 18.80 -37.19 -18.84
C GLU A 325 18.75 -37.23 -20.37
N CYS A 326 17.89 -36.43 -21.00
CA CYS A 326 17.84 -36.38 -22.47
C CYS A 326 19.15 -35.90 -23.12
N ASP A 327 19.42 -36.37 -24.34
CA ASP A 327 20.65 -36.01 -25.08
C ASP A 327 20.80 -34.50 -25.31
N THR A 328 19.67 -33.79 -25.45
CA THR A 328 19.65 -32.35 -25.69
C THR A 328 20.20 -31.58 -24.49
N ILE A 329 19.77 -31.90 -23.26
CA ILE A 329 20.29 -31.24 -22.06
C ILE A 329 21.73 -31.65 -21.77
N ASP A 330 22.11 -32.89 -22.08
CA ASP A 330 23.48 -33.34 -21.94
C ASP A 330 24.44 -32.60 -22.91
N GLN A 331 23.97 -32.34 -24.14
CA GLN A 331 24.68 -31.47 -25.07
C GLN A 331 24.82 -30.03 -24.55
N VAL A 332 23.79 -29.48 -23.91
CA VAL A 332 23.84 -28.17 -23.25
C VAL A 332 24.92 -28.16 -22.15
N ARG A 333 24.93 -29.15 -21.23
CA ARG A 333 25.94 -29.25 -20.17
C ARG A 333 27.37 -29.34 -20.73
N ARG A 334 27.59 -30.14 -21.78
CA ARG A 334 28.89 -30.22 -22.47
C ARG A 334 29.31 -28.87 -23.09
N ARG A 335 28.39 -28.13 -23.68
CA ARG A 335 28.66 -26.78 -24.22
C ARG A 335 28.97 -25.78 -23.10
N MET A 336 28.23 -25.81 -21.99
CA MET A 336 28.49 -24.97 -20.82
C MET A 336 29.92 -25.19 -20.30
N LEU A 337 30.35 -26.43 -20.13
CA LEU A 337 31.72 -26.76 -19.69
C LEU A 337 32.79 -26.31 -20.69
N ARG A 338 32.51 -26.41 -21.99
CA ARG A 338 33.41 -25.92 -23.04
C ARG A 338 33.52 -24.40 -23.02
N TYR A 339 32.39 -23.70 -22.91
CA TYR A 339 32.33 -22.24 -22.87
C TYR A 339 32.93 -21.68 -21.60
N ALA A 340 32.84 -22.40 -20.47
CA ALA A 340 33.47 -21.99 -19.21
C ALA A 340 34.99 -21.81 -19.32
N ARG A 341 35.67 -22.55 -20.21
CA ARG A 341 37.12 -22.46 -20.47
C ARG A 341 37.54 -21.24 -21.29
N SER A 342 36.60 -20.50 -21.86
CA SER A 342 36.85 -19.29 -22.66
C SER A 342 36.36 -18.06 -21.90
N ASP A 343 37.05 -16.93 -22.06
CA ASP A 343 36.61 -15.61 -21.58
C ASP A 343 35.70 -14.89 -22.60
N ALA A 344 35.39 -15.51 -23.74
CA ALA A 344 34.50 -14.92 -24.74
C ALA A 344 33.06 -14.75 -24.20
N THR A 345 32.34 -13.80 -24.79
CA THR A 345 30.94 -13.53 -24.47
C THR A 345 30.08 -14.75 -24.80
N VAL A 346 29.15 -15.06 -23.91
CA VAL A 346 28.19 -16.16 -24.11
C VAL A 346 26.79 -15.58 -24.20
N LEU A 347 26.09 -15.84 -25.31
CA LEU A 347 24.68 -15.53 -25.49
C LEU A 347 23.84 -16.79 -25.24
N ILE A 348 23.04 -16.75 -24.18
CA ILE A 348 22.10 -17.80 -23.79
C ILE A 348 20.73 -17.47 -24.38
N ARG A 349 20.25 -18.31 -25.30
CA ARG A 349 18.93 -18.18 -25.92
C ARG A 349 18.00 -19.23 -25.35
N GLY A 350 16.77 -18.84 -25.04
CA GLY A 350 15.74 -19.79 -24.63
C GLY A 350 14.54 -19.08 -24.04
N GLU A 351 13.40 -19.76 -24.07
CA GLU A 351 12.13 -19.26 -23.54
C GLU A 351 12.24 -18.91 -22.04
N SER A 352 11.29 -18.13 -21.55
CA SER A 352 11.22 -17.83 -20.11
C SER A 352 11.01 -19.12 -19.31
N GLY A 353 11.73 -19.25 -18.18
CA GLY A 353 11.61 -20.42 -17.31
C GLY A 353 12.42 -21.65 -17.72
N THR A 354 13.29 -21.57 -18.73
CA THR A 354 14.17 -22.68 -19.17
C THR A 354 15.45 -22.84 -18.33
N GLY A 355 15.74 -21.92 -17.41
CA GLY A 355 16.93 -21.98 -16.55
C GLY A 355 18.16 -21.21 -17.06
N LYS A 356 17.95 -20.09 -17.77
CA LYS A 356 19.04 -19.24 -18.30
C LYS A 356 20.03 -18.76 -17.23
N GLU A 357 19.53 -18.34 -16.06
CA GLU A 357 20.38 -17.91 -14.94
C GLU A 357 21.19 -19.08 -14.35
N LEU A 358 20.56 -20.26 -14.20
CA LEU A 358 21.25 -21.48 -13.74
C LEU A 358 22.40 -21.82 -14.70
N ALA A 359 22.15 -21.72 -16.01
CA ALA A 359 23.18 -21.92 -17.03
C ALA A 359 24.34 -20.91 -16.89
N ALA A 360 24.03 -19.62 -16.70
CA ALA A 360 25.04 -18.58 -16.54
C ALA A 360 25.91 -18.79 -15.29
N GLN A 361 25.28 -19.09 -14.15
CA GLN A 361 25.98 -19.40 -12.90
C GLN A 361 26.83 -20.67 -13.03
N GLY A 362 26.32 -21.72 -13.68
CA GLY A 362 27.06 -22.94 -13.94
C GLY A 362 28.30 -22.72 -14.81
N ILE A 363 28.20 -21.88 -15.85
CA ILE A 363 29.34 -21.48 -16.69
C ILE A 363 30.38 -20.71 -15.86
N HIS A 364 29.94 -19.76 -15.04
CA HIS A 364 30.84 -18.99 -14.16
C HIS A 364 31.59 -19.90 -13.18
N ASN A 365 30.87 -20.78 -12.47
CA ASN A 365 31.45 -21.69 -11.47
C ASN A 365 32.39 -22.74 -12.09
N ALA A 366 32.21 -23.08 -13.36
CA ALA A 366 33.12 -23.95 -14.11
C ALA A 366 34.31 -23.20 -14.75
N SER A 367 34.39 -21.87 -14.64
CA SER A 367 35.40 -21.05 -15.30
C SER A 367 36.61 -20.75 -14.42
N ALA A 368 37.67 -20.17 -15.01
CA ALA A 368 38.79 -19.61 -14.27
C ALA A 368 38.40 -18.45 -13.34
N ARG A 369 37.22 -17.84 -13.57
CA ARG A 369 36.71 -16.70 -12.79
C ARG A 369 35.80 -17.09 -11.62
N ARG A 370 35.62 -18.39 -11.33
CA ARG A 370 34.77 -18.92 -10.23
C ARG A 370 35.08 -18.36 -8.85
N GLU A 371 36.28 -17.80 -8.68
CA GLU A 371 36.74 -17.22 -7.41
C GLU A 371 36.39 -15.74 -7.24
N PHE A 372 35.90 -15.10 -8.31
CA PHE A 372 35.56 -13.68 -8.37
C PHE A 372 34.04 -13.47 -8.33
N ALA A 373 33.61 -12.21 -8.36
CA ALA A 373 32.20 -11.86 -8.30
C ALA A 373 31.41 -12.37 -9.52
N PHE A 374 30.22 -12.88 -9.28
CA PHE A 374 29.16 -13.06 -10.26
C PHE A 374 28.09 -12.00 -10.00
N VAL A 375 27.97 -11.03 -10.90
CA VAL A 375 27.02 -9.92 -10.79
C VAL A 375 25.91 -10.16 -11.81
N ALA A 376 24.66 -10.26 -11.33
CA ALA A 376 23.49 -10.49 -12.18
C ALA A 376 22.59 -9.25 -12.22
N LEU A 377 22.08 -8.93 -13.40
CA LEU A 377 21.13 -7.85 -13.61
C LEU A 377 20.10 -8.27 -14.66
N ASN A 378 18.82 -7.99 -14.39
CA ASN A 378 17.75 -8.11 -15.37
C ASN A 378 17.49 -6.75 -16.02
N CYS A 379 17.73 -6.65 -17.33
CA CYS A 379 17.60 -5.40 -18.08
C CYS A 379 16.16 -4.92 -18.25
N GLY A 380 15.16 -5.80 -18.12
CA GLY A 380 13.74 -5.45 -18.20
C GLY A 380 13.09 -5.06 -16.87
N ALA A 381 13.81 -5.19 -15.74
CA ALA A 381 13.24 -5.00 -14.41
C ALA A 381 13.25 -3.53 -13.92
N PHE A 382 14.01 -2.64 -14.58
CA PHE A 382 14.24 -1.27 -14.14
C PHE A 382 13.84 -0.26 -15.22
N PRO A 383 13.34 0.94 -14.84
CA PRO A 383 13.26 2.08 -15.74
C PRO A 383 14.63 2.45 -16.31
N ASP A 384 14.68 2.94 -17.54
CA ASP A 384 15.91 3.23 -18.30
C ASP A 384 16.96 4.03 -17.50
N THR A 385 16.54 5.07 -16.78
CA THR A 385 17.45 5.93 -15.99
C THR A 385 18.02 5.22 -14.76
N LEU A 386 17.24 4.34 -14.13
CA LEU A 386 17.71 3.51 -13.03
C LEU A 386 18.63 2.40 -13.57
N LEU A 387 18.28 1.78 -14.69
CA LEU A 387 19.13 0.78 -15.33
C LEU A 387 20.51 1.36 -15.68
N GLU A 388 20.54 2.58 -16.21
CA GLU A 388 21.77 3.28 -16.55
C GLU A 388 22.64 3.56 -15.31
N SER A 389 22.06 4.11 -14.25
CA SER A 389 22.78 4.44 -13.02
C SER A 389 23.23 3.21 -12.22
N GLU A 390 22.49 2.09 -12.27
CA GLU A 390 22.92 0.83 -11.68
C GLU A 390 24.05 0.17 -12.49
N LEU A 391 23.96 0.12 -13.82
CA LEU A 391 24.98 -0.54 -14.66
C LEU A 391 26.31 0.21 -14.65
N PHE A 392 26.28 1.51 -14.93
CA PHE A 392 27.45 2.33 -15.22
C PHE A 392 27.92 3.15 -14.02
N GLY A 393 27.09 3.30 -12.98
CA GLY A 393 27.38 4.18 -11.86
C GLY A 393 27.22 5.67 -12.22
N TYR A 394 27.42 6.53 -11.23
CA TYR A 394 27.34 7.98 -11.39
C TYR A 394 28.32 8.71 -10.46
N GLU A 395 28.75 9.89 -10.87
CA GLU A 395 29.47 10.82 -10.01
C GLU A 395 28.53 11.74 -9.24
N GLU A 396 29.06 12.36 -8.19
CA GLU A 396 28.34 13.38 -7.45
C GLU A 396 27.87 14.51 -8.38
N GLY A 397 26.60 14.90 -8.28
CA GLY A 397 26.03 15.96 -9.09
C GLY A 397 25.60 15.55 -10.51
N ALA A 398 25.66 14.26 -10.89
CA ALA A 398 25.25 13.79 -12.21
C ALA A 398 23.76 14.05 -12.54
N PHE A 399 22.88 14.07 -11.53
CA PHE A 399 21.46 14.39 -11.65
C PHE A 399 20.87 14.85 -10.30
N THR A 400 19.65 15.41 -10.32
CA THR A 400 18.93 15.83 -9.10
C THR A 400 18.63 14.62 -8.21
N GLY A 401 19.27 14.53 -7.04
CA GLY A 401 19.16 13.38 -6.14
C GLY A 401 20.34 12.40 -6.17
N ALA A 402 21.41 12.69 -6.93
CA ALA A 402 22.66 11.95 -6.84
C ALA A 402 23.25 12.04 -5.42
N ARG A 403 23.65 10.90 -4.84
CA ARG A 403 24.30 10.85 -3.53
C ARG A 403 25.66 11.57 -3.56
N ARG A 404 26.02 12.24 -2.45
CA ARG A 404 27.38 12.78 -2.24
C ARG A 404 28.39 11.63 -2.29
N GLY A 405 29.48 11.81 -3.04
CA GLY A 405 30.47 10.76 -3.33
C GLY A 405 30.16 9.82 -4.51
N GLY A 406 29.00 9.95 -5.16
CA GLY A 406 28.62 9.12 -6.30
C GLY A 406 28.29 7.67 -5.94
N LYS A 407 28.12 6.82 -6.96
CA LYS A 407 27.88 5.37 -6.82
C LYS A 407 28.62 4.60 -7.91
N ALA A 408 29.38 3.59 -7.52
CA ALA A 408 30.03 2.68 -8.47
C ALA A 408 29.00 1.79 -9.19
N GLY A 409 29.22 1.56 -10.49
CA GLY A 409 28.34 0.71 -11.29
C GLY A 409 28.50 -0.78 -11.02
N LEU A 410 27.52 -1.57 -11.44
CA LEU A 410 27.57 -3.04 -11.41
C LEU A 410 28.68 -3.59 -12.33
N ILE A 411 29.01 -2.90 -13.42
CA ILE A 411 30.14 -3.26 -14.29
C ILE A 411 31.48 -3.16 -13.53
N GLU A 412 31.67 -2.08 -12.75
CA GLU A 412 32.85 -1.91 -11.89
C GLU A 412 32.88 -2.99 -10.81
N THR A 413 31.73 -3.30 -10.22
CA THR A 413 31.59 -4.36 -9.20
C THR A 413 31.92 -5.74 -9.76
N ALA A 414 31.67 -5.97 -11.06
CA ALA A 414 31.97 -7.21 -11.76
C ALA A 414 33.44 -7.32 -12.21
N HIS A 415 34.30 -6.34 -11.90
CA HIS A 415 35.70 -6.34 -12.29
C HIS A 415 36.43 -7.63 -11.86
N ARG A 416 37.15 -8.26 -12.80
CA ARG A 416 37.76 -9.60 -12.76
C ARG A 416 36.79 -10.77 -12.64
N GLY A 417 35.50 -10.48 -12.47
CA GLY A 417 34.41 -11.44 -12.34
C GLY A 417 33.64 -11.66 -13.63
N THR A 418 32.35 -11.92 -13.46
CA THR A 418 31.38 -12.15 -14.55
C THR A 418 30.15 -11.28 -14.34
N LEU A 419 29.74 -10.58 -15.40
CA LEU A 419 28.48 -9.85 -15.49
C LEU A 419 27.47 -10.68 -16.27
N PHE A 420 26.36 -11.02 -15.64
CA PHE A 420 25.22 -11.68 -16.24
C PHE A 420 24.12 -10.65 -16.53
N LEU A 421 23.75 -10.52 -17.80
CA LEU A 421 22.70 -9.63 -18.29
C LEU A 421 21.51 -10.46 -18.76
N ASP A 422 20.48 -10.59 -17.92
CA ASP A 422 19.23 -11.24 -18.30
C ASP A 422 18.33 -10.28 -19.07
N GLU A 423 17.54 -10.82 -19.98
CA GLU A 423 16.64 -10.08 -20.87
C GLU A 423 17.36 -8.95 -21.66
N ILE A 424 18.56 -9.23 -22.20
CA ILE A 424 19.36 -8.22 -22.94
C ILE A 424 18.62 -7.58 -24.13
N GLY A 425 17.62 -8.28 -24.68
CA GLY A 425 16.76 -7.77 -25.74
C GLY A 425 15.85 -6.60 -25.33
N GLU A 426 15.67 -6.35 -24.03
CA GLU A 426 14.92 -5.22 -23.48
C GLU A 426 15.80 -3.98 -23.24
N MET A 427 17.11 -4.06 -23.42
CA MET A 427 18.01 -2.95 -23.15
C MET A 427 17.74 -1.77 -24.11
N PRO A 428 17.54 -0.53 -23.60
CA PRO A 428 17.37 0.65 -24.43
C PRO A 428 18.55 0.89 -25.37
N LEU A 429 18.28 1.38 -26.60
CA LEU A 429 19.30 1.65 -27.63
C LEU A 429 20.44 2.55 -27.15
N SER A 430 20.15 3.53 -26.30
CA SER A 430 21.14 4.43 -25.69
C SER A 430 22.17 3.65 -24.86
N LEU A 431 21.71 2.69 -24.05
CA LEU A 431 22.55 1.87 -23.19
C LEU A 431 23.31 0.79 -23.97
N GLN A 432 22.73 0.29 -25.06
CA GLN A 432 23.40 -0.64 -25.97
C GLN A 432 24.72 -0.06 -26.51
N SER A 433 24.76 1.24 -26.82
CA SER A 433 25.99 1.92 -27.28
C SER A 433 27.09 1.96 -26.23
N ARG A 434 26.73 2.13 -24.95
CA ARG A 434 27.67 2.15 -23.83
C ARG A 434 28.16 0.75 -23.48
N LEU A 435 27.25 -0.23 -23.49
CA LEU A 435 27.63 -1.64 -23.30
C LEU A 435 28.59 -2.12 -24.39
N LEU A 436 28.40 -1.66 -25.63
CA LEU A 436 29.32 -1.96 -26.72
C LEU A 436 30.75 -1.49 -26.41
N ARG A 437 30.92 -0.27 -25.87
CA ARG A 437 32.23 0.23 -25.43
C ARG A 437 32.85 -0.63 -24.35
N VAL A 438 32.05 -1.04 -23.35
CA VAL A 438 32.51 -1.97 -22.29
C VAL A 438 33.03 -3.28 -22.89
N LEU A 439 32.36 -3.83 -23.92
CA LEU A 439 32.76 -5.08 -24.57
C LEU A 439 33.92 -4.95 -25.58
N GLN A 440 34.15 -3.75 -26.12
CA GLN A 440 35.16 -3.49 -27.13
C GLN A 440 36.44 -2.91 -26.52
N GLU A 441 36.29 -1.81 -25.78
CA GLU A 441 37.37 -0.99 -25.22
C GLU A 441 37.78 -1.45 -23.81
N ARG A 442 36.94 -2.27 -23.16
CA ARG A 442 37.11 -2.68 -21.75
C ARG A 442 37.13 -1.48 -20.80
N GLU A 443 36.33 -0.47 -21.12
CA GLU A 443 36.22 0.75 -20.33
C GLU A 443 34.77 1.03 -19.95
N VAL A 444 34.59 1.62 -18.77
CA VAL A 444 33.30 2.08 -18.27
C VAL A 444 33.41 3.57 -17.91
N VAL A 445 32.41 4.36 -18.29
CA VAL A 445 32.31 5.79 -17.97
C VAL A 445 31.08 5.99 -17.10
N ARG A 446 31.27 6.56 -15.91
CA ARG A 446 30.17 6.89 -14.99
C ARG A 446 29.32 8.02 -15.54
N LEU A 447 28.05 8.07 -15.15
CA LEU A 447 27.19 9.22 -15.45
C LEU A 447 27.76 10.50 -14.83
N GLY A 448 27.85 11.56 -15.62
CA GLY A 448 28.44 12.83 -15.22
C GLY A 448 29.97 12.89 -15.30
N SER A 449 30.63 11.74 -15.51
CA SER A 449 32.09 11.65 -15.66
C SER A 449 32.49 11.68 -17.14
N THR A 450 33.68 12.19 -17.42
CA THR A 450 34.33 12.08 -18.73
C THR A 450 35.54 11.15 -18.70
N GLU A 451 35.91 10.63 -17.53
CA GLU A 451 37.09 9.77 -17.38
C GLU A 451 36.70 8.29 -17.53
N PRO A 452 37.25 7.58 -18.52
CA PRO A 452 37.03 6.15 -18.65
C PRO A 452 37.84 5.36 -17.62
N MET A 453 37.21 4.34 -17.03
CA MET A 453 37.84 3.40 -16.11
C MET A 453 37.97 2.03 -16.75
N GLN A 454 39.19 1.48 -16.73
CA GLN A 454 39.50 0.15 -17.26
C GLN A 454 38.86 -0.96 -16.43
N VAL A 455 38.14 -1.88 -17.09
CA VAL A 455 37.41 -2.99 -16.48
C VAL A 455 37.67 -4.33 -17.18
N ASP A 456 38.01 -5.37 -16.42
CA ASP A 456 38.14 -6.74 -16.94
C ASP A 456 36.92 -7.56 -16.54
N VAL A 457 35.88 -7.59 -17.38
CA VAL A 457 34.63 -8.29 -17.07
C VAL A 457 34.32 -9.31 -18.15
N ARG A 458 34.03 -10.55 -17.74
CA ARG A 458 33.43 -11.54 -18.63
C ARG A 458 31.93 -11.30 -18.70
N VAL A 459 31.34 -11.24 -19.89
CA VAL A 459 29.90 -11.02 -20.06
C VAL A 459 29.18 -12.30 -20.50
N ILE A 460 28.10 -12.64 -19.80
CA ILE A 460 27.13 -13.65 -20.20
C ILE A 460 25.78 -12.93 -20.37
N ALA A 461 25.19 -13.00 -21.55
CA ALA A 461 23.90 -12.37 -21.83
C ALA A 461 22.83 -13.42 -22.07
N ALA A 462 21.58 -13.14 -21.69
CA ALA A 462 20.45 -14.03 -21.86
C ALA A 462 19.26 -13.30 -22.48
N THR A 463 18.51 -14.00 -23.33
CA THR A 463 17.29 -13.45 -23.95
C THR A 463 16.32 -14.54 -24.36
N HIS A 464 15.03 -14.22 -24.33
CA HIS A 464 13.95 -15.04 -24.91
C HIS A 464 13.52 -14.56 -26.30
N ARG A 465 13.96 -13.36 -26.73
CA ARG A 465 13.59 -12.76 -28.02
C ARG A 465 14.57 -13.11 -29.13
N ALA A 466 14.09 -13.15 -30.37
CA ALA A 466 14.93 -13.26 -31.55
C ALA A 466 15.66 -11.94 -31.79
N LEU A 467 16.92 -11.84 -31.33
CA LEU A 467 17.71 -10.61 -31.49
C LEU A 467 17.95 -10.25 -32.97
N THR A 468 17.98 -11.23 -33.88
CA THR A 468 18.10 -10.98 -35.32
C THR A 468 16.93 -10.16 -35.86
N GLU A 469 15.70 -10.50 -35.48
CA GLU A 469 14.50 -9.74 -35.87
C GLU A 469 14.52 -8.33 -35.28
N ARG A 470 15.01 -8.18 -34.04
CA ARG A 470 15.18 -6.85 -33.41
C ARG A 470 16.26 -6.00 -34.05
N VAL A 471 17.28 -6.63 -34.63
CA VAL A 471 18.29 -5.92 -35.43
C VAL A 471 17.67 -5.43 -36.73
N GLU A 472 16.85 -6.26 -37.39
CA GLU A 472 16.15 -5.89 -38.62
C GLU A 472 15.12 -4.78 -38.39
N SER A 473 14.43 -4.76 -37.25
CA SER A 473 13.49 -3.70 -36.88
C SER A 473 14.14 -2.42 -36.34
N GLY A 474 15.46 -2.41 -36.14
CA GLY A 474 16.21 -1.27 -35.59
C GLY A 474 16.08 -1.10 -34.06
N GLU A 475 15.44 -2.04 -33.35
CA GLU A 475 15.30 -2.04 -31.89
C GLU A 475 16.56 -2.54 -31.16
N PHE A 476 17.47 -3.21 -31.88
CA PHE A 476 18.74 -3.70 -31.36
C PHE A 476 19.89 -3.40 -32.32
N ARG A 477 21.04 -2.97 -31.80
CA ARG A 477 22.17 -2.64 -32.66
C ARG A 477 22.87 -3.89 -33.18
N ALA A 478 23.14 -3.93 -34.48
CA ALA A 478 23.83 -5.02 -35.14
C ALA A 478 25.25 -5.25 -34.57
N ASP A 479 26.00 -4.18 -34.32
CA ASP A 479 27.36 -4.24 -33.78
C ASP A 479 27.43 -4.90 -32.39
N LEU A 480 26.52 -4.54 -31.49
CA LEU A 480 26.38 -5.16 -30.18
C LEU A 480 25.97 -6.63 -30.31
N TYR A 481 25.03 -6.96 -31.21
CA TYR A 481 24.61 -8.35 -31.43
C TYR A 481 25.79 -9.24 -31.81
N TYR A 482 26.63 -8.82 -32.76
CA TYR A 482 27.81 -9.59 -33.15
C TYR A 482 28.84 -9.72 -32.02
N ARG A 483 28.94 -8.74 -31.12
CA ARG A 483 29.85 -8.80 -29.96
C ARG A 483 29.32 -9.67 -28.82
N LEU A 484 28.01 -9.80 -28.68
CA LEU A 484 27.37 -10.69 -27.71
C LEU A 484 27.29 -12.14 -28.21
N ASN A 485 27.02 -12.35 -29.50
CA ASN A 485 26.80 -13.66 -30.09
C ASN A 485 28.11 -14.34 -30.55
N ILE A 486 29.13 -14.36 -29.69
CA ILE A 486 30.39 -15.08 -29.98
C ILE A 486 30.23 -16.58 -29.67
N LEU A 487 29.78 -16.91 -28.47
CA LEU A 487 29.44 -18.28 -28.07
C LEU A 487 27.94 -18.37 -27.82
N ASN A 488 27.27 -19.29 -28.52
CA ASN A 488 25.81 -19.38 -28.50
C ASN A 488 25.33 -20.65 -27.79
N LEU A 489 24.58 -20.48 -26.70
CA LEU A 489 23.98 -21.56 -25.95
C LEU A 489 22.45 -21.48 -26.07
N ALA A 490 21.85 -22.39 -26.84
CA ALA A 490 20.39 -22.53 -26.88
C ALA A 490 19.93 -23.51 -25.78
N LEU A 491 19.01 -23.08 -24.92
CA LEU A 491 18.33 -23.92 -23.95
C LEU A 491 17.00 -24.41 -24.54
N PRO A 492 16.79 -25.75 -24.62
CA PRO A 492 15.55 -26.29 -25.15
C PRO A 492 14.38 -26.01 -24.19
N PRO A 493 13.18 -25.69 -24.72
CA PRO A 493 11.98 -25.62 -23.92
C PRO A 493 11.60 -27.00 -23.37
N LEU A 494 10.84 -27.04 -22.27
CA LEU A 494 10.51 -28.25 -21.53
C LEU A 494 9.77 -29.28 -22.40
N ARG A 495 8.94 -28.83 -23.34
CA ARG A 495 8.25 -29.69 -24.33
C ARG A 495 9.19 -30.48 -25.26
N GLU A 496 10.39 -29.97 -25.55
CA GLU A 496 11.39 -30.67 -26.36
C GLU A 496 12.21 -31.68 -25.54
N ARG A 497 11.99 -31.72 -24.23
CA ARG A 497 12.65 -32.61 -23.26
C ARG A 497 11.64 -33.21 -22.29
N ALA A 498 10.47 -33.58 -22.80
CA ALA A 498 9.36 -34.10 -21.99
C ALA A 498 9.74 -35.36 -21.18
N SER A 499 10.71 -36.16 -21.65
CA SER A 499 11.26 -37.31 -20.92
C SER A 499 11.89 -36.94 -19.57
N ASP A 500 12.34 -35.69 -19.39
CA ASP A 500 12.93 -35.22 -18.15
C ASP A 500 11.88 -34.77 -17.11
N ILE A 501 10.61 -34.56 -17.52
CA ILE A 501 9.54 -34.03 -16.65
C ILE A 501 9.37 -34.88 -15.38
N PRO A 502 9.32 -36.23 -15.42
CA PRO A 502 9.19 -37.03 -14.21
C PRO A 502 10.30 -36.80 -13.18
N MET A 503 11.55 -36.76 -13.65
CA MET A 503 12.71 -36.54 -12.78
C MET A 503 12.71 -35.12 -12.21
N LEU A 504 12.43 -34.11 -13.04
CA LEU A 504 12.34 -32.72 -12.61
C LEU A 504 11.22 -32.53 -11.58
N ALA A 505 10.03 -33.07 -11.84
CA ALA A 505 8.88 -32.98 -10.96
C ALA A 505 9.16 -33.64 -9.60
N ALA A 506 9.76 -34.84 -9.59
CA ALA A 506 10.15 -35.53 -8.36
C ALA A 506 11.22 -34.75 -7.58
N HIS A 507 12.20 -34.16 -8.28
CA HIS A 507 13.21 -33.33 -7.63
C HIS A 507 12.61 -32.07 -6.99
N LEU A 508 11.74 -31.36 -7.71
CA LEU A 508 11.06 -30.16 -7.22
C LEU A 508 10.16 -30.49 -6.02
N LEU A 509 9.43 -31.60 -6.06
CA LEU A 509 8.57 -32.02 -4.94
C LEU A 509 9.41 -32.40 -3.72
N LYS A 510 10.54 -33.08 -3.94
CA LYS A 510 11.51 -33.38 -2.87
C LYS A 510 11.99 -32.10 -2.19
N LEU A 511 12.33 -31.07 -2.95
CA LEU A 511 12.76 -29.78 -2.41
C LEU A 511 11.61 -29.08 -1.65
N ALA A 512 10.43 -29.00 -2.25
CA ALA A 512 9.26 -28.32 -1.67
C ALA A 512 8.84 -28.94 -0.32
N ARG A 513 8.84 -30.27 -0.21
CA ARG A 513 8.46 -31.00 1.02
C ARG A 513 9.64 -31.38 1.91
N ARG A 514 10.86 -30.94 1.60
CA ARG A 514 12.11 -31.32 2.31
C ARG A 514 12.26 -32.83 2.48
N MET A 515 11.86 -33.62 1.48
CA MET A 515 11.89 -35.08 1.54
C MET A 515 13.33 -35.61 1.49
N SER A 516 13.59 -36.72 2.18
CA SER A 516 14.91 -37.34 2.23
C SER A 516 15.33 -37.97 0.89
N ASN A 517 14.38 -38.51 0.11
CA ASN A 517 14.66 -39.23 -1.13
C ASN A 517 13.75 -38.79 -2.30
N ALA A 518 14.26 -38.88 -3.52
CA ALA A 518 13.52 -38.52 -4.74
C ALA A 518 12.57 -39.64 -5.19
N SER A 519 12.82 -40.88 -4.79
CA SER A 519 11.98 -42.05 -5.14
C SER A 519 10.60 -41.98 -4.51
N ALA A 520 10.48 -41.52 -3.25
CA ALA A 520 9.19 -41.28 -2.61
C ALA A 520 8.44 -40.13 -3.29
N ALA A 521 9.13 -39.05 -3.65
CA ALA A 521 8.53 -37.96 -4.42
C ALA A 521 8.00 -38.44 -5.78
N HIS A 522 8.76 -39.29 -6.48
CA HIS A 522 8.32 -39.92 -7.72
C HIS A 522 7.07 -40.78 -7.51
N THR A 523 7.04 -41.61 -6.46
CA THR A 523 5.90 -42.48 -6.12
C THR A 523 4.63 -41.66 -5.86
N LEU A 524 4.75 -40.49 -5.20
CA LEU A 524 3.61 -39.61 -4.97
C LEU A 524 3.05 -39.00 -6.25
N LEU A 525 3.91 -38.73 -7.25
CA LEU A 525 3.53 -38.12 -8.52
C LEU A 525 3.14 -39.12 -9.59
N GLU A 526 3.49 -40.40 -9.43
CA GLU A 526 3.29 -41.46 -10.41
C GLU A 526 1.90 -41.45 -11.07
N PRO A 527 0.78 -41.28 -10.34
CA PRO A 527 -0.55 -41.30 -10.96
C PRO A 527 -0.84 -40.10 -11.87
N VAL A 528 -0.06 -39.02 -11.77
CA VAL A 528 -0.25 -37.78 -12.54
C VAL A 528 0.87 -37.48 -13.52
N LEU A 529 1.96 -38.24 -13.51
CA LEU A 529 3.08 -38.09 -14.46
C LEU A 529 2.63 -38.06 -15.94
N PRO A 530 1.67 -38.89 -16.41
CA PRO A 530 1.20 -38.81 -17.79
C PRO A 530 0.56 -37.46 -18.13
N MET A 531 -0.18 -36.86 -17.19
CA MET A 531 -0.80 -35.55 -17.38
C MET A 531 0.26 -34.44 -17.42
N LEU A 532 1.25 -34.51 -16.52
CA LEU A 532 2.38 -33.57 -16.51
C LEU A 532 3.21 -33.68 -17.79
N ALA A 533 3.42 -34.90 -18.30
CA ALA A 533 4.21 -35.13 -19.52
C ALA A 533 3.48 -34.70 -20.82
N ALA A 534 2.14 -34.71 -20.82
CA ALA A 534 1.34 -34.32 -21.99
C ALA A 534 1.20 -32.80 -22.17
N TYR A 535 1.44 -32.01 -21.14
CA TYR A 535 1.30 -30.56 -21.19
C TYR A 535 2.48 -29.89 -21.92
N SER A 536 2.21 -28.79 -22.63
CA SER A 536 3.23 -28.11 -23.45
C SER A 536 4.18 -27.19 -22.66
N TRP A 537 3.84 -26.89 -21.40
CA TRP A 537 4.64 -26.07 -20.47
C TRP A 537 5.12 -24.74 -21.07
N PRO A 538 4.22 -23.81 -21.45
CA PRO A 538 4.59 -22.50 -21.99
C PRO A 538 5.47 -21.68 -21.02
N GLY A 539 5.37 -21.89 -19.71
CA GLY A 539 6.25 -21.28 -18.71
C GLY A 539 7.43 -22.16 -18.29
N ASN A 540 7.68 -23.26 -19.02
CA ASN A 540 8.80 -24.19 -18.85
C ASN A 540 8.94 -24.68 -17.38
N VAL A 541 10.18 -24.80 -16.88
CA VAL A 541 10.47 -25.34 -15.53
C VAL A 541 9.89 -24.45 -14.43
N ARG A 542 9.75 -23.14 -14.67
CA ARG A 542 9.14 -22.23 -13.68
C ARG A 542 7.66 -22.53 -13.47
N GLU A 543 6.92 -22.81 -14.53
CA GLU A 543 5.52 -23.22 -14.44
C GLU A 543 5.38 -24.60 -13.80
N LEU A 544 6.25 -25.56 -14.17
CA LEU A 544 6.31 -26.86 -13.51
C LEU A 544 6.55 -26.72 -12.01
N GLN A 545 7.52 -25.90 -11.59
CA GLN A 545 7.78 -25.62 -10.19
C GLN A 545 6.54 -25.09 -9.47
N ASN A 546 5.85 -24.11 -10.05
CA ASN A 546 4.63 -23.55 -9.45
C ASN A 546 3.54 -24.61 -9.24
N VAL A 547 3.33 -25.50 -10.22
CA VAL A 547 2.36 -26.60 -10.10
C VAL A 547 2.77 -27.59 -9.02
N ILE A 548 4.07 -27.93 -8.95
CA ILE A 548 4.60 -28.85 -7.94
C ILE A 548 4.53 -28.25 -6.53
N GLU A 549 4.73 -26.94 -6.38
CA GLU A 549 4.54 -26.23 -5.11
C GLU A 549 3.08 -26.28 -4.65
N ARG A 550 2.10 -26.09 -5.56
CA ARG A 550 0.67 -26.26 -5.22
C ARG A 550 0.38 -27.70 -4.77
N ILE A 551 0.91 -28.70 -5.48
CA ILE A 551 0.80 -30.11 -5.08
C ILE A 551 1.40 -30.31 -3.69
N ALA A 552 2.55 -29.72 -3.38
CA ALA A 552 3.21 -29.88 -2.09
C ALA A 552 2.37 -29.36 -0.93
N VAL A 553 1.67 -28.23 -1.12
CA VAL A 553 0.74 -27.64 -0.12
C VAL A 553 -0.45 -28.55 0.13
N GLU A 554 -1.11 -29.04 -0.92
CA GLU A 554 -2.27 -29.95 -0.77
C GLU A 554 -1.90 -31.30 -0.12
N LEU A 555 -0.64 -31.72 -0.26
CA LEU A 555 -0.12 -32.93 0.36
C LEU A 555 0.37 -32.72 1.81
N GLU A 556 0.29 -31.51 2.36
CA GLU A 556 0.68 -31.23 3.75
C GLU A 556 -0.30 -31.87 4.75
N ASP A 557 -1.60 -31.86 4.43
CA ASP A 557 -2.67 -32.44 5.25
C ASP A 557 -2.81 -33.97 5.10
N ALA A 558 -2.27 -34.55 4.02
CA ALA A 558 -2.34 -35.98 3.73
C ALA A 558 -0.94 -36.61 3.76
N SER A 559 -0.53 -37.12 4.93
CA SER A 559 0.77 -37.78 5.08
C SER A 559 0.83 -39.07 4.26
N ASN A 560 1.36 -38.99 3.03
CA ASN A 560 1.66 -40.07 2.08
C ASN A 560 0.54 -40.52 1.12
N ALA A 561 -0.50 -39.72 0.91
CA ALA A 561 -1.42 -40.00 -0.20
C ALA A 561 -0.76 -39.64 -1.54
N ALA A 562 -0.83 -40.54 -2.53
CA ALA A 562 -0.41 -40.21 -3.89
C ALA A 562 -1.31 -39.12 -4.48
N VAL A 563 -0.73 -38.26 -5.32
CA VAL A 563 -1.47 -37.20 -6.00
C VAL A 563 -2.47 -37.85 -6.95
N THR A 564 -3.75 -37.55 -6.75
CA THR A 564 -4.80 -38.08 -7.62
C THR A 564 -4.98 -37.16 -8.85
N PRO A 565 -5.35 -37.71 -10.03
CA PRO A 565 -5.71 -36.90 -11.19
C PRO A 565 -6.83 -35.88 -10.92
N SER A 566 -7.77 -36.21 -10.03
CA SER A 566 -8.83 -35.30 -9.57
C SER A 566 -8.28 -34.12 -8.77
N LEU A 567 -7.34 -34.36 -7.86
CA LEU A 567 -6.68 -33.30 -7.11
C LEU A 567 -5.91 -32.38 -8.06
N LEU A 568 -5.13 -32.95 -8.99
CA LEU A 568 -4.37 -32.17 -9.97
C LEU A 568 -5.29 -31.27 -10.83
N ARG A 569 -6.44 -31.80 -11.24
CA ARG A 569 -7.47 -31.02 -11.96
C ARG A 569 -8.03 -29.85 -11.17
N ALA A 570 -8.19 -30.02 -9.86
CA ALA A 570 -8.72 -28.97 -9.00
C ALA A 570 -7.72 -27.82 -8.80
N ILE A 571 -6.43 -28.13 -8.63
CA ILE A 571 -5.38 -27.13 -8.29
C ILE A 571 -4.62 -26.58 -9.49
N ALA A 572 -4.66 -27.29 -10.61
CA ALA A 572 -4.03 -26.90 -11.87
C ALA A 572 -4.99 -27.19 -13.04
N PRO A 573 -6.14 -26.51 -13.10
CA PRO A 573 -7.11 -26.68 -14.18
C PRO A 573 -6.48 -26.44 -15.56
N GLU A 574 -5.47 -25.56 -15.65
CA GLU A 574 -4.70 -25.26 -16.86
C GLU A 574 -4.06 -26.48 -17.53
N LEU A 575 -3.80 -27.56 -16.79
CA LEU A 575 -3.26 -28.81 -17.32
C LEU A 575 -4.32 -29.67 -18.03
N THR A 576 -5.61 -29.34 -17.87
CA THR A 576 -6.74 -30.13 -18.38
C THR A 576 -7.68 -29.36 -19.30
N THR A 577 -7.66 -28.04 -19.24
CA THR A 577 -8.16 -27.23 -20.32
C THR A 577 -7.22 -27.44 -21.51
N ASN A 578 -7.70 -28.06 -22.60
CA ASN A 578 -7.02 -28.03 -23.90
C ASN A 578 -6.88 -26.56 -24.33
N ALA A 579 -5.81 -25.92 -23.85
CA ALA A 579 -5.44 -24.55 -24.15
C ALA A 579 -4.71 -24.44 -25.50
N ALA A 580 -4.53 -25.57 -26.19
CA ALA A 580 -3.87 -25.69 -27.48
C ALA A 580 -4.68 -25.06 -28.64
N ASP A 581 -6.00 -24.85 -28.51
CA ASP A 581 -6.85 -24.38 -29.63
C ASP A 581 -7.52 -23.01 -29.42
N LEU A 582 -7.25 -22.29 -28.33
CA LEU A 582 -7.88 -20.98 -28.07
C LEU A 582 -6.85 -19.85 -28.07
N THR A 583 -6.88 -19.09 -29.16
CA THR A 583 -6.19 -17.78 -29.30
C THR A 583 -6.58 -16.84 -28.16
N LEU A 584 -5.74 -15.83 -27.85
CA LEU A 584 -6.05 -14.79 -26.85
C LEU A 584 -7.42 -14.14 -27.09
N LYS A 585 -7.81 -13.99 -28.36
CA LYS A 585 -9.13 -13.50 -28.77
C LYS A 585 -10.26 -14.43 -28.32
N GLN A 586 -10.08 -15.74 -28.47
CA GLN A 586 -11.07 -16.74 -28.04
C GLN A 586 -11.11 -16.91 -26.51
N ARG A 587 -9.99 -16.72 -25.81
CA ARG A 587 -9.97 -16.68 -24.33
C ARG A 587 -10.72 -15.47 -23.79
N ALA A 588 -10.50 -14.29 -24.36
CA ALA A 588 -11.24 -13.08 -24.02
C ALA A 588 -12.74 -13.22 -24.34
N GLN A 589 -13.09 -13.85 -25.47
CA GLN A 589 -14.47 -14.13 -25.83
C GLN A 589 -15.14 -15.11 -24.88
N LYS A 590 -14.44 -16.17 -24.45
CA LYS A 590 -14.98 -17.15 -23.50
C LYS A 590 -15.18 -16.54 -22.11
N SER A 591 -14.21 -15.79 -21.60
CA SER A 591 -14.34 -15.06 -20.32
C SER A 591 -15.52 -14.09 -20.34
N GLN A 592 -15.64 -13.30 -21.42
CA GLN A 592 -16.76 -12.38 -21.58
C GLN A 592 -18.11 -13.09 -21.71
N ALA A 593 -18.14 -14.28 -22.31
CA ALA A 593 -19.35 -15.08 -22.44
C ALA A 593 -19.79 -15.69 -21.10
N ASP A 594 -18.82 -16.12 -20.30
CA ASP A 594 -19.06 -16.67 -18.96
C ASP A 594 -19.55 -15.57 -18.01
N GLU A 595 -18.97 -14.37 -18.07
CA GLU A 595 -19.45 -13.18 -17.35
C GLU A 595 -20.88 -12.77 -17.76
N ILE A 596 -21.18 -12.79 -19.06
CA ILE A 596 -22.52 -12.51 -19.56
C ILE A 596 -23.53 -13.56 -19.06
N ARG A 597 -23.16 -14.84 -19.03
CA ARG A 597 -24.03 -15.92 -18.53
C ARG A 597 -24.27 -15.79 -17.02
N ALA A 598 -23.22 -15.54 -16.24
CA ALA A 598 -23.34 -15.30 -14.80
C ALA A 598 -24.22 -14.08 -14.48
N ALA A 599 -24.10 -13.00 -15.26
CA ALA A 599 -24.96 -11.83 -15.11
C ALA A 599 -26.41 -12.09 -15.55
N LEU A 600 -26.64 -12.90 -16.59
CA LEU A 600 -28.00 -13.32 -16.96
C LEU A 600 -28.64 -14.17 -15.86
N GLU A 601 -27.89 -15.09 -15.24
CA GLU A 601 -28.38 -15.89 -14.11
C GLU A 601 -28.68 -15.02 -12.88
N ALA A 602 -27.80 -14.06 -12.55
CA ALA A 602 -28.00 -13.15 -11.41
C ALA A 602 -29.22 -12.22 -11.55
N PHE A 603 -29.71 -12.02 -12.77
CA PHE A 603 -30.89 -11.20 -13.07
C PHE A 603 -32.07 -12.01 -13.63
N ASP A 604 -32.15 -13.31 -13.36
CA ASP A 604 -33.26 -14.20 -13.78
C ASP A 604 -33.56 -14.15 -15.31
N GLY A 605 -32.54 -13.93 -16.12
CA GLY A 605 -32.65 -13.81 -17.58
C GLY A 605 -33.20 -12.47 -18.08
N ASP A 606 -33.38 -11.47 -17.22
CA ASP A 606 -33.79 -10.11 -17.58
C ASP A 606 -32.66 -9.38 -18.32
N ARG A 607 -32.73 -9.43 -19.65
CA ARG A 607 -31.71 -8.88 -20.56
C ARG A 607 -31.50 -7.38 -20.40
N ASP A 608 -32.51 -6.63 -19.95
CA ASP A 608 -32.42 -5.19 -19.82
C ASP A 608 -31.60 -4.82 -18.59
N LYS A 609 -31.86 -5.48 -17.46
CA LYS A 609 -31.05 -5.35 -16.25
C LYS A 609 -29.63 -5.85 -16.44
N THR A 610 -29.45 -6.97 -17.15
CA THR A 610 -28.11 -7.48 -17.49
C THR A 610 -27.32 -6.48 -18.34
N CYS A 611 -27.96 -5.86 -19.35
CA CYS A 611 -27.32 -4.82 -20.17
C CYS A 611 -26.90 -3.60 -19.35
N THR A 612 -27.76 -3.13 -18.44
CA THR A 612 -27.45 -2.00 -17.55
C THR A 612 -26.33 -2.34 -16.57
N ALA A 613 -26.34 -3.53 -15.98
CA ALA A 613 -25.32 -3.97 -15.05
C ALA A 613 -23.95 -4.18 -15.70
N LEU A 614 -23.93 -4.70 -16.93
CA LEU A 614 -22.69 -4.95 -17.71
C LEU A 614 -22.23 -3.73 -18.53
N GLY A 615 -23.02 -2.65 -18.59
CA GLY A 615 -22.69 -1.46 -19.39
C GLY A 615 -22.63 -1.70 -20.90
N ILE A 616 -23.39 -2.65 -21.44
CA ILE A 616 -23.39 -3.00 -22.87
C ILE A 616 -24.78 -2.89 -23.51
N SER A 617 -24.83 -2.55 -24.80
CA SER A 617 -26.11 -2.48 -25.54
C SER A 617 -26.75 -3.86 -25.75
N LYS A 618 -28.08 -3.91 -25.91
CA LYS A 618 -28.82 -5.16 -26.23
C LYS A 618 -28.29 -5.85 -27.49
N THR A 619 -27.90 -5.07 -28.50
CA THR A 619 -27.27 -5.56 -29.74
C THR A 619 -25.90 -6.18 -29.49
N THR A 620 -25.11 -5.63 -28.57
CA THR A 620 -23.81 -6.17 -28.18
C THR A 620 -23.94 -7.44 -27.36
N LEU A 621 -24.91 -7.48 -26.43
CA LEU A 621 -25.27 -8.67 -25.67
C LEU A 621 -25.67 -9.83 -26.59
N TRP A 622 -26.59 -9.58 -27.53
CA TRP A 622 -27.04 -10.59 -28.51
C TRP A 622 -25.90 -11.08 -29.41
N ARG A 623 -25.07 -10.17 -29.91
CA ARG A 623 -23.90 -10.53 -30.74
C ARG A 623 -22.89 -11.39 -29.97
N LYS A 624 -22.64 -11.08 -28.69
CA LYS A 624 -21.70 -11.85 -27.85
C LYS A 624 -22.25 -13.22 -27.45
N LEU A 625 -23.56 -13.33 -27.19
CA LEU A 625 -24.23 -14.61 -26.94
C LEU A 625 -24.20 -15.54 -28.16
N ASN A 626 -24.37 -15.00 -29.37
CA ASN A 626 -24.36 -15.79 -30.61
C ASN A 626 -22.96 -16.11 -31.15
N ALA A 627 -21.94 -15.34 -30.76
CA ALA A 627 -20.56 -15.61 -31.17
C ALA A 627 -19.92 -16.82 -30.46
N VAL A 628 -20.60 -17.38 -29.46
CA VAL A 628 -20.11 -18.45 -28.56
C VAL A 628 -20.91 -19.74 -28.77
N ARG A 629 -21.83 -19.76 -29.75
CA ARG A 629 -22.63 -20.92 -30.12
C ARG A 629 -21.94 -21.81 -31.14
#